data_AF-A0A958IEU7-F1
#
_entry.id   AF-A0A958IEU7-F1
#
_cell.length_a   1.000
_cell.length_b   1.000
_cell.length_c   1.000
_cell.angle_alpha   90.00
_cell.angle_beta   90.00
_cell.angle_gamma   90.00
#
_symmetry.space_group_name_H-M   'P 1'
#
loop_
_entity.id
_entity.type
_entity.pdbx_description
1 polymer ?
#
loop_
_entity_poly.entity_id
_entity_poly.type
_entity_poly.pdbx_seq_one_letter_code
_entity_poly.pdbx_strand_id
1 'polypeptide(L)'
;MGYGEQNYQKLIDKKILKIAKKFDFKPFYEIKSLILMEIDVKSFTTNVNQFDTKDLLDLLNHYIEFVTNEIELYDGVIEQIVGDNIYCIFGLDSELDDTSPCRFAQKCVLYMKKNLSIELSIGLYKGDTVYGFFGAKDHLFFATIGDSKKFVKYYQSLNIKFNSSIILSKEIHT
;
A
#
# COMPACT_ATOMS: atom_id res chain seq x y z
N MET A 1 18.80 -1.20 -18.38
CA MET A 1 19.12 -2.56 -17.90
C MET A 1 17.92 -3.44 -18.21
N GLY A 2 18.08 -4.44 -19.08
CA GLY A 2 16.95 -5.25 -19.55
C GLY A 2 16.45 -6.19 -18.46
N TYR A 3 15.18 -6.09 -18.09
CA TYR A 3 14.53 -7.02 -17.17
C TYR A 3 14.16 -8.29 -17.95
N GLY A 4 15.04 -9.31 -17.93
CA GLY A 4 14.75 -10.63 -18.50
C GLY A 4 13.66 -11.40 -17.73
N GLU A 5 13.10 -12.44 -18.35
CA GLU A 5 11.95 -13.27 -17.92
C GLU A 5 11.99 -13.81 -16.46
N GLN A 6 13.14 -13.73 -15.78
CA GLN A 6 13.25 -14.06 -14.35
C GLN A 6 12.75 -12.94 -13.42
N ASN A 7 12.37 -11.76 -13.94
CA ASN A 7 12.00 -10.58 -13.14
C ASN A 7 10.49 -10.40 -12.88
N TYR A 8 9.59 -11.24 -13.41
CA TYR A 8 8.14 -11.05 -13.18
C TYR A 8 7.75 -11.11 -11.69
N GLN A 9 8.56 -11.77 -10.86
CA GLN A 9 8.39 -11.79 -9.40
C GLN A 9 8.55 -10.40 -8.75
N LYS A 10 9.13 -9.41 -9.44
CA LYS A 10 9.22 -8.03 -8.94
C LYS A 10 7.91 -7.26 -9.12
N LEU A 11 6.98 -7.76 -9.94
CA LEU A 11 5.70 -7.10 -10.21
C LEU A 11 4.63 -7.46 -9.17
N ILE A 12 4.86 -8.51 -8.38
CA ILE A 12 3.91 -9.05 -7.41
C ILE A 12 4.65 -9.24 -6.09
N ASP A 13 4.03 -8.83 -4.99
CA ASP A 13 4.58 -9.06 -3.66
C ASP A 13 4.88 -10.55 -3.43
N LYS A 14 6.06 -10.84 -2.87
CA LYS A 14 6.54 -12.22 -2.64
C LYS A 14 5.59 -13.00 -1.73
N LYS A 15 4.94 -12.34 -0.76
CA LYS A 15 3.99 -12.95 0.15
C LYS A 15 2.70 -13.34 -0.58
N ILE A 16 2.20 -12.47 -1.46
CA ILE A 16 1.08 -12.79 -2.36
C ILE A 16 1.45 -14.00 -3.24
N LEU A 17 2.65 -14.03 -3.83
CA LEU A 17 3.10 -15.15 -4.66
C LEU A 17 3.18 -16.47 -3.87
N LYS A 18 3.64 -16.43 -2.61
CA LYS A 18 3.67 -17.60 -1.72
C LYS A 18 2.26 -18.12 -1.44
N ILE A 19 1.30 -17.23 -1.21
CA ILE A 19 -0.10 -17.58 -1.02
C ILE A 19 -0.68 -18.18 -2.32
N ALA A 20 -0.44 -17.58 -3.49
CA ALA A 20 -0.85 -18.14 -4.79
C ALA A 20 -0.37 -19.58 -4.98
N LYS A 21 0.90 -19.85 -4.67
CA LYS A 21 1.48 -21.21 -4.75
C LYS A 21 0.81 -22.19 -3.78
N LYS A 22 0.50 -21.76 -2.55
CA LYS A 22 -0.22 -22.58 -1.56
C LYS A 22 -1.57 -23.06 -2.09
N PHE A 23 -2.25 -22.23 -2.88
CA PHE A 23 -3.56 -22.53 -3.46
C PHE A 23 -3.49 -22.94 -4.93
N ASP A 24 -2.31 -23.32 -5.44
CA ASP A 24 -2.12 -23.84 -6.81
C ASP A 24 -2.67 -22.90 -7.89
N PHE A 25 -2.50 -21.58 -7.70
CA PHE A 25 -2.98 -20.53 -8.60
C PHE A 25 -4.49 -20.64 -8.92
N LYS A 26 -5.29 -21.11 -7.98
CA LYS A 26 -6.76 -21.17 -8.09
C LYS A 26 -7.43 -20.04 -7.32
N PRO A 27 -8.65 -19.64 -7.72
CA PRO A 27 -9.44 -18.73 -6.91
C PRO A 27 -9.66 -19.26 -5.50
N PHE A 28 -9.52 -18.38 -4.52
CA PHE A 28 -9.87 -18.65 -3.14
C PHE A 28 -10.17 -17.32 -2.43
N TYR A 29 -10.84 -17.39 -1.29
CA TYR A 29 -10.97 -16.25 -0.40
C TYR A 29 -10.87 -16.70 1.06
N GLU A 30 -10.42 -15.78 1.90
CA GLU A 30 -10.47 -15.89 3.35
C GLU A 30 -11.01 -14.58 3.94
N ILE A 31 -11.48 -14.64 5.19
CA ILE A 31 -11.88 -13.47 5.96
C ILE A 31 -10.97 -13.40 7.18
N LYS A 32 -10.28 -12.29 7.34
CA LYS A 32 -9.36 -12.06 8.46
C LYS A 32 -9.43 -10.60 8.89
N SER A 33 -9.24 -10.34 10.18
CA SER A 33 -9.02 -8.98 10.67
C SER A 33 -7.64 -8.52 10.22
N LEU A 34 -7.59 -7.45 9.42
CA LEU A 34 -6.37 -6.92 8.80
C LEU A 34 -6.29 -5.41 9.05
N ILE A 35 -5.08 -4.86 8.97
CA ILE A 35 -4.89 -3.41 8.82
C ILE A 35 -4.62 -3.11 7.36
N LEU A 36 -5.48 -2.28 6.78
CA LEU A 36 -5.36 -1.78 5.42
C LEU A 36 -4.83 -0.36 5.49
N MET A 37 -3.94 -0.02 4.57
CA MET A 37 -3.35 1.31 4.49
C MET A 37 -3.33 1.81 3.06
N GLU A 38 -3.73 3.06 2.90
CA GLU A 38 -3.67 3.77 1.65
C GLU A 38 -2.82 5.03 1.83
N ILE A 39 -1.78 5.15 1.01
CA ILE A 39 -0.75 6.19 1.04
C ILE A 39 -0.84 6.95 -0.26
N ASP A 40 -0.92 8.26 -0.18
CA ASP A 40 -1.06 9.15 -1.33
C ASP A 40 -0.19 10.40 -1.16
N VAL A 41 0.30 10.96 -2.26
CA VAL A 41 1.08 12.20 -2.21
C VAL A 41 0.13 13.39 -2.31
N LYS A 42 0.21 14.31 -1.35
CA LYS A 42 -0.59 15.54 -1.40
C LYS A 42 -0.16 16.40 -2.58
N SER A 43 -1.14 16.86 -3.36
CA SER A 43 -0.95 17.82 -4.46
C SER A 43 -0.01 17.32 -5.56
N PHE A 44 0.17 16.00 -5.71
CA PHE A 44 1.04 15.44 -6.75
C PHE A 44 0.59 15.89 -8.14
N THR A 45 -0.71 15.82 -8.41
CA THR A 45 -1.34 16.20 -9.70
C THR A 45 -1.24 17.69 -10.00
N THR A 46 -1.15 18.55 -8.97
CA THR A 46 -1.10 20.01 -9.12
C THR A 46 0.31 20.51 -9.47
N ASN A 47 1.35 19.77 -9.08
CA ASN A 47 2.75 20.16 -9.26
C ASN A 47 3.42 19.52 -10.49
N VAL A 48 2.75 18.61 -11.20
CA VAL A 48 3.25 17.95 -12.42
C VAL A 48 3.74 18.97 -13.47
N ASN A 49 3.09 20.14 -13.55
CA ASN A 49 3.43 21.19 -14.52
C ASN A 49 4.67 22.03 -14.15
N GLN A 50 5.25 21.84 -12.96
CA GLN A 50 6.40 22.63 -12.47
C GLN A 50 7.74 21.91 -12.61
N PHE A 51 7.72 20.62 -12.90
CA PHE A 51 8.92 19.79 -13.08
C PHE A 51 9.15 19.47 -14.55
N ASP A 52 10.41 19.30 -14.95
CA ASP A 52 10.69 18.53 -16.16
C ASP A 52 10.17 17.10 -15.94
N THR A 53 9.62 16.49 -16.99
CA THR A 53 8.97 15.17 -16.92
C THR A 53 9.90 14.12 -16.34
N LYS A 54 11.20 14.23 -16.62
CA LYS A 54 12.22 13.31 -16.09
C LYS A 54 12.38 13.43 -14.57
N ASP A 55 12.53 14.65 -14.05
CA ASP A 55 12.75 14.89 -12.62
C ASP A 55 11.55 14.42 -11.79
N LEU A 56 10.32 14.60 -12.32
CA LEU A 56 9.11 14.07 -11.68
C LEU A 56 9.10 12.54 -11.62
N LEU A 57 9.49 11.88 -12.70
CA LEU A 57 9.54 10.41 -12.74
C LEU A 57 10.64 9.86 -11.82
N ASP A 58 11.80 10.51 -11.75
CA ASP A 58 12.87 10.13 -10.83
C ASP A 58 12.42 10.32 -9.37
N LEU A 59 11.71 11.41 -9.05
CA LEU A 59 11.11 11.64 -7.74
C LEU A 59 10.06 10.58 -7.38
N LEU A 60 9.16 10.24 -8.32
CA LEU A 60 8.14 9.22 -8.15
C LEU A 60 8.78 7.85 -7.88
N ASN A 61 9.80 7.48 -8.65
CA ASN A 61 10.51 6.22 -8.47
C ASN A 61 11.21 6.17 -7.10
N HIS A 62 11.87 7.26 -6.67
CA HIS A 62 12.50 7.32 -5.34
C HIS A 62 11.45 7.17 -4.22
N TYR A 63 10.32 7.85 -4.33
CA TYR A 63 9.21 7.73 -3.39
C TYR A 63 8.70 6.28 -3.32
N ILE A 64 8.38 5.67 -4.47
CA ILE A 64 7.88 4.30 -4.53
C ILE A 64 8.91 3.33 -3.95
N GLU A 65 10.18 3.44 -4.33
CA GLU A 65 11.25 2.57 -3.84
C GLU A 65 11.41 2.66 -2.32
N PHE A 66 11.43 3.87 -1.76
CA PHE A 66 11.52 4.03 -0.31
C PHE A 66 10.31 3.41 0.41
N VAL A 67 9.09 3.76 -0.01
CA VAL A 67 7.87 3.31 0.68
C VAL A 67 7.73 1.79 0.59
N THR A 68 7.98 1.21 -0.59
CA THR A 68 7.85 -0.25 -0.79
C THR A 68 8.88 -1.05 0.01
N ASN A 69 10.13 -0.57 0.11
CA ASN A 69 11.14 -1.17 0.98
C ASN A 69 10.73 -1.11 2.46
N GLU A 70 10.19 0.02 2.91
CA GLU A 70 9.71 0.18 4.28
C GLU A 70 8.48 -0.70 4.57
N ILE A 71 7.58 -0.90 3.60
CA ILE A 71 6.45 -1.83 3.76
C ILE A 71 6.98 -3.25 4.07
N GLU A 72 7.95 -3.74 3.31
CA GLU A 72 8.54 -5.07 3.53
C GLU A 72 9.23 -5.16 4.90
N LEU A 73 9.95 -4.12 5.33
CA LEU A 73 10.63 -4.07 6.64
C LEU A 73 9.66 -4.09 7.84
N TYR A 74 8.47 -3.54 7.67
CA TYR A 74 7.40 -3.54 8.68
C TYR A 74 6.40 -4.68 8.47
N ASP A 75 6.80 -5.72 7.73
CA ASP A 75 6.05 -6.95 7.49
C ASP A 75 4.72 -6.77 6.73
N GLY A 76 4.56 -5.62 6.07
CA GLY A 76 3.43 -5.32 5.21
C GLY A 76 3.51 -6.01 3.86
N VAL A 77 2.39 -6.01 3.15
CA VAL A 77 2.21 -6.60 1.83
C VAL A 77 1.69 -5.54 0.89
N ILE A 78 2.34 -5.34 -0.25
CA ILE A 78 1.87 -4.41 -1.27
C ILE A 78 0.80 -5.12 -2.10
N GLU A 79 -0.46 -4.64 -2.04
CA GLU A 79 -1.52 -5.17 -2.91
C GLU A 79 -1.44 -4.55 -4.30
N GLN A 80 -1.32 -3.23 -4.38
CA GLN A 80 -1.37 -2.47 -5.62
C GLN A 80 -0.68 -1.12 -5.49
N ILE A 81 -0.14 -0.64 -6.61
CA ILE A 81 0.38 0.72 -6.78
C ILE A 81 -0.30 1.31 -8.02
N VAL A 82 -0.92 2.48 -7.88
CA VAL A 82 -1.66 3.15 -8.97
C VAL A 82 -1.28 4.63 -8.99
N GLY A 83 -0.40 5.00 -9.92
CA GLY A 83 0.20 6.34 -9.92
C GLY A 83 1.10 6.51 -8.70
N ASP A 84 0.84 7.56 -7.91
CA ASP A 84 1.49 7.85 -6.63
C ASP A 84 0.80 7.21 -5.41
N ASN A 85 -0.37 6.59 -5.62
CA ASN A 85 -1.10 5.88 -4.59
C ASN A 85 -0.50 4.48 -4.36
N ILE A 86 -0.23 4.15 -3.10
CA ILE A 86 0.22 2.82 -2.67
C ILE A 86 -0.80 2.26 -1.67
N TYR A 87 -1.26 1.05 -1.95
CA TYR A 87 -2.17 0.31 -1.08
C TYR A 87 -1.46 -0.92 -0.53
N CYS A 88 -1.42 -1.03 0.80
CA CYS A 88 -0.78 -2.16 1.47
C CYS A 88 -1.61 -2.71 2.63
N ILE A 89 -1.26 -3.93 3.01
CA ILE A 89 -1.98 -4.77 3.97
C ILE A 89 -0.99 -5.24 5.03
N PHE A 90 -1.40 -5.20 6.29
CA PHE A 90 -0.64 -5.73 7.42
C PHE A 90 -1.42 -6.84 8.12
N GLY A 91 -0.68 -7.82 8.65
CA GLY A 91 -1.22 -9.01 9.30
C GLY A 91 -1.76 -10.07 8.33
N LEU A 92 -1.34 -10.07 7.06
CA LEU A 92 -1.81 -11.04 6.08
C LEU A 92 -1.31 -12.45 6.41
N ASP A 93 0.02 -12.64 6.45
CA ASP A 93 0.69 -13.91 6.70
C ASP A 93 1.41 -13.98 8.07
N SER A 94 1.19 -12.97 8.91
CA SER A 94 1.69 -12.85 10.28
C SER A 94 0.57 -12.58 11.29
N GLU A 95 0.90 -12.61 12.57
CA GLU A 95 0.03 -12.10 13.62
C GLU A 95 -0.13 -10.59 13.48
N LEU A 96 -1.36 -10.10 13.67
CA LEU A 96 -1.66 -8.68 13.48
C LEU A 96 -1.10 -7.86 14.66
N ASP A 97 -0.18 -6.96 14.34
CA ASP A 97 0.33 -5.92 15.24
C ASP A 97 -0.17 -4.54 14.80
N ASP A 98 -0.78 -3.80 15.72
CA ASP A 98 -1.29 -2.44 15.47
C ASP A 98 -0.16 -1.40 15.49
N THR A 99 0.94 -1.67 16.20
CA THR A 99 2.00 -0.68 16.45
C THR A 99 2.89 -0.48 15.21
N SER A 100 3.29 -1.56 14.55
CA SER A 100 4.21 -1.52 13.42
C SER A 100 3.68 -0.70 12.23
N PRO A 101 2.43 -0.86 11.77
CA PRO A 101 1.86 -0.03 10.70
C PRO A 101 1.83 1.46 11.05
N CYS A 102 1.56 1.81 12.31
CA CYS A 102 1.58 3.21 12.75
C CYS A 102 2.99 3.80 12.75
N ARG A 103 4.00 3.04 13.21
CA ARG A 103 5.41 3.45 13.16
C ARG A 103 5.90 3.62 11.72
N PHE A 104 5.53 2.70 10.84
CA PHE A 104 5.79 2.80 9.41
C PHE A 104 5.22 4.11 8.82
N ALA A 105 3.94 4.40 9.09
CA ALA A 105 3.28 5.59 8.56
C ALA A 105 3.98 6.87 9.04
N GLN A 106 4.32 6.94 10.33
CA GLN A 106 5.06 8.07 10.90
C GLN A 106 6.43 8.24 10.25
N LYS A 107 7.18 7.15 10.06
CA LYS A 107 8.50 7.16 9.43
C LYS A 107 8.42 7.67 7.98
N CYS A 108 7.45 7.20 7.21
CA CYS A 108 7.23 7.64 5.83
C CYS A 108 6.96 9.14 5.75
N VAL A 109 6.04 9.66 6.56
CA VAL A 109 5.72 11.10 6.59
C VAL A 109 6.96 11.94 6.92
N LEU A 110 7.72 11.55 7.94
CA LEU A 110 8.91 12.28 8.35
C LEU A 110 10.01 12.24 7.29
N TYR A 111 10.23 11.08 6.68
CA TYR A 111 11.25 10.91 5.63
C TYR A 111 10.91 11.72 4.38
N MET A 112 9.67 11.62 3.88
CA MET A 112 9.24 12.32 2.67
C MET A 112 9.33 13.83 2.84
N LYS A 113 8.86 14.34 3.99
CA LYS A 113 8.91 15.76 4.29
C LYS A 113 10.34 16.27 4.38
N LYS A 114 11.24 15.52 5.03
CA LYS A 114 12.62 15.96 5.29
C LYS A 114 13.52 15.86 4.07
N ASN A 115 13.38 14.79 3.27
CA ASN A 115 14.37 14.47 2.23
C ASN A 115 13.88 14.82 0.83
N LEU A 116 12.57 14.78 0.58
CA LEU A 116 11.99 14.98 -0.75
C LEU A 116 11.08 16.20 -0.85
N SER A 117 10.85 16.91 0.27
CA SER A 117 9.85 17.99 0.37
C SER A 117 8.44 17.55 -0.07
N ILE A 118 8.13 16.26 0.10
CA ILE A 118 6.84 15.67 -0.24
C ILE A 118 5.99 15.58 1.03
N GLU A 119 4.72 15.96 0.92
CA GLU A 119 3.72 15.70 1.96
C GLU A 119 2.88 14.48 1.60
N LEU A 120 2.66 13.59 2.57
CA LEU A 120 1.81 12.42 2.40
C LEU A 120 0.46 12.59 3.11
N SER A 121 -0.55 11.92 2.57
CA SER A 121 -1.84 11.62 3.20
C SER A 121 -1.96 10.10 3.35
N ILE A 122 -1.99 9.62 4.58
CA ILE A 122 -2.07 8.20 4.92
C ILE A 122 -3.36 7.92 5.69
N GLY A 123 -4.13 6.95 5.20
CA GLY A 123 -5.28 6.40 5.90
C GLY A 123 -4.98 4.98 6.37
N LEU A 124 -5.33 4.65 7.62
CA LEU A 124 -5.31 3.30 8.14
C LEU A 124 -6.71 2.87 8.56
N TYR A 125 -7.07 1.64 8.27
CA TYR A 125 -8.30 1.03 8.72
C TYR A 125 -8.04 -0.40 9.21
N LYS A 126 -8.54 -0.74 10.39
CA LYS A 126 -8.54 -2.11 10.90
C LYS A 126 -9.94 -2.67 10.91
N GLY A 127 -10.09 -3.88 10.38
CA GLY A 127 -11.37 -4.59 10.38
C GLY A 127 -11.34 -5.89 9.62
N ASP A 128 -12.44 -6.63 9.71
CA ASP A 128 -12.64 -7.86 8.95
C ASP A 128 -12.62 -7.56 7.45
N THR A 129 -11.74 -8.26 6.75
CA THR A 129 -11.47 -8.03 5.33
C THR A 129 -11.53 -9.35 4.60
N VAL A 130 -12.33 -9.38 3.53
CA VAL A 130 -12.29 -10.46 2.54
C VAL A 130 -11.08 -10.22 1.66
N TYR A 131 -10.22 -11.22 1.53
CA TYR A 131 -9.07 -11.16 0.63
C TYR A 131 -8.87 -12.50 -0.07
N GLY A 132 -8.16 -12.50 -1.19
CA GLY A 132 -7.79 -13.72 -1.88
C GLY A 132 -7.51 -13.50 -3.35
N PHE A 133 -7.54 -14.60 -4.10
CA PHE A 133 -7.40 -14.56 -5.55
C PHE A 133 -8.75 -14.73 -6.23
N PHE A 134 -8.99 -13.87 -7.20
CA PHE A 134 -10.22 -13.81 -7.98
C PHE A 134 -9.90 -13.80 -9.47
N GLY A 135 -10.92 -14.06 -10.29
CA GLY A 135 -10.83 -13.98 -11.75
C GLY A 135 -11.06 -15.31 -12.46
N ALA A 136 -10.38 -15.49 -13.59
CA ALA A 136 -10.57 -16.62 -14.50
C ALA A 136 -9.26 -17.40 -14.71
N LYS A 137 -9.33 -18.49 -15.47
CA LYS A 137 -8.23 -19.44 -15.71
C LYS A 137 -6.88 -18.77 -16.03
N ASP A 138 -6.89 -17.78 -16.93
CA ASP A 138 -5.68 -17.11 -17.41
C ASP A 138 -5.50 -15.69 -16.84
N HIS A 139 -6.40 -15.25 -15.95
CA HIS A 139 -6.43 -13.90 -15.39
C HIS A 139 -6.82 -13.96 -13.92
N LEU A 140 -5.84 -14.33 -13.09
CA LEU A 140 -5.96 -14.34 -11.66
C LEU A 140 -5.35 -13.05 -11.09
N PHE A 141 -6.05 -12.41 -10.16
CA PHE A 141 -5.54 -11.24 -9.44
C PHE A 141 -5.82 -11.38 -7.95
N PHE A 142 -4.87 -10.91 -7.14
CA PHE A 142 -5.06 -10.80 -5.71
C PHE A 142 -5.75 -9.48 -5.38
N ALA A 143 -6.72 -9.49 -4.47
CA ALA A 143 -7.39 -8.28 -4.03
C ALA A 143 -7.95 -8.42 -2.62
N THR A 144 -8.11 -7.29 -1.95
CA THR A 144 -9.09 -7.12 -0.87
C THR A 144 -10.43 -6.66 -1.46
N ILE A 145 -11.52 -7.23 -0.95
CA ILE A 145 -12.89 -6.96 -1.43
C ILE A 145 -13.77 -6.56 -0.26
N GLY A 146 -14.68 -5.62 -0.51
CA GLY A 146 -15.72 -5.23 0.41
C GLY A 146 -15.54 -3.82 0.96
N ASP A 147 -16.22 -3.55 2.07
CA ASP A 147 -16.29 -2.20 2.62
C ASP A 147 -14.97 -1.74 3.25
N SER A 148 -14.09 -2.67 3.66
CA SER A 148 -12.79 -2.33 4.20
C SER A 148 -11.93 -1.49 3.24
N LYS A 149 -12.00 -1.77 1.93
CA LYS A 149 -11.35 -0.98 0.87
C LYS A 149 -11.97 0.41 0.71
N LYS A 150 -13.28 0.55 0.92
CA LYS A 150 -13.94 1.86 0.95
C LYS A 150 -13.57 2.66 2.20
N PHE A 151 -13.50 1.99 3.35
CA PHE A 151 -13.17 2.63 4.63
C PHE A 151 -11.75 3.16 4.63
N VAL A 152 -10.73 2.36 4.27
CA VAL A 152 -9.34 2.84 4.25
C VAL A 152 -9.17 4.06 3.33
N LYS A 153 -9.80 4.05 2.16
CA LYS A 153 -9.82 5.20 1.25
C LYS A 153 -10.53 6.41 1.86
N TYR A 154 -11.65 6.19 2.57
CA TYR A 154 -12.33 7.25 3.31
C TYR A 154 -11.42 7.84 4.40
N TYR A 155 -10.76 7.02 5.21
CA TYR A 155 -9.82 7.49 6.24
C TYR A 155 -8.63 8.26 5.62
N GLN A 156 -8.10 7.81 4.49
CA GLN A 156 -7.05 8.54 3.76
C GLN A 156 -7.57 9.92 3.33
N SER A 157 -8.78 9.99 2.79
CA SER A 157 -9.39 11.23 2.29
C SER A 157 -9.65 12.27 3.38
N LEU A 158 -9.91 11.83 4.62
CA LEU A 158 -10.14 12.71 5.75
C LEU A 158 -8.90 13.59 6.09
N ASN A 159 -7.70 13.21 5.63
CA ASN A 159 -6.50 14.02 5.84
C ASN A 159 -6.62 15.42 5.23
N ILE A 160 -7.35 15.54 4.11
CA ILE A 160 -7.64 16.83 3.48
C ILE A 160 -8.51 17.68 4.41
N LYS A 161 -9.59 17.07 4.95
CA LYS A 161 -10.55 17.76 5.83
C LYS A 161 -9.91 18.25 7.12
N PHE A 162 -9.02 17.46 7.71
CA PHE A 162 -8.41 17.76 9.01
C PHE A 162 -7.02 18.39 8.90
N ASN A 163 -6.55 18.66 7.69
CA ASN A 163 -5.19 19.15 7.42
C ASN A 163 -4.11 18.33 8.15
N SER A 164 -4.26 17.00 8.11
CA SER A 164 -3.37 16.03 8.76
C SER A 164 -2.60 15.22 7.72
N SER A 165 -1.66 14.40 8.17
CA SER A 165 -0.92 13.46 7.30
C SER A 165 -1.25 11.99 7.57
N ILE A 166 -1.76 11.66 8.76
CA ILE A 166 -2.12 10.30 9.12
C ILE A 166 -3.46 10.34 9.83
N ILE A 167 -4.39 9.49 9.40
CA ILE A 167 -5.64 9.21 10.10
C ILE A 167 -5.79 7.70 10.18
N LEU A 168 -6.18 7.22 11.35
CA LEU A 168 -6.42 5.81 11.65
C LEU A 168 -7.84 5.60 12.17
N SER A 169 -8.38 4.41 11.92
CA SER A 169 -9.65 3.98 12.50
C SER A 169 -9.51 3.68 13.99
N LYS A 170 -10.62 3.78 14.74
CA LYS A 170 -10.63 3.62 16.21
C LYS A 170 -10.19 2.23 16.68
N GLU A 171 -10.31 1.24 15.81
CA GLU A 171 -9.98 -0.17 16.04
C GLU A 171 -8.47 -0.42 16.11
N ILE A 172 -7.65 0.54 15.67
CA ILE A 172 -6.19 0.48 15.77
C ILE A 172 -5.77 1.03 17.14
N HIS A 173 -5.13 0.18 17.94
CA HIS A 173 -4.63 0.53 19.27
C HIS A 173 -3.12 0.78 19.23
N THR A 174 -2.72 2.02 19.52
CA THR A 174 -1.31 2.48 19.52
C THR A 174 -0.69 2.53 20.90
#